data_AF-A0A2P2E6W5-F1
#
_entry.id   AF-A0A2P2E6W5-F1
#
_cell.length_a   1.000
_cell.length_b   1.000
_cell.length_c   1.000
_cell.angle_alpha   90.00
_cell.angle_beta   90.00
_cell.angle_gamma   90.00
#
_symmetry.space_group_name_H-M   'P 1'
#
loop_
_entity.id
_entity.type
_entity.pdbx_description
1 polymer ?
#
loop_
_entity_poly.entity_id
_entity_poly.type
_entity_poly.pdbx_seq_one_letter_code
_entity_poly.pdbx_strand_id
1 'polypeptide(L)'
;MVKPFSLMTLPGLMFAACLCLSSPVASQEAAPGLKDVLNKDLRTLLDYFPGRYDNDLQVYFDGELKTPEIERNGRIHSIFAPVNLPAFGSNIFYVEQYSDNDPTKIYRQRLYRFSVDESERAIKLEIFAPSTEQALAIRGAYADPSKLADLSPSNMTLYPGCEVYWRRQSQQFIGTMKPGACKVKSQRSGKTLIITDQLVLSDRSLSILDQAVDEAGAYVYGNRANVPHMLNKARPFTCWTSVLRGAKHGESGVGQDSWTFERGWIHDQGGELAIRTDESTPRDFYLRLRLAEWPYGTNRPSLTLYVHEKGNPRALSYAWADQDATRVGINLRWLQASCTLAGPDRTFR
;
A
#
# COMPACT_ATOMS: atom_id res chain seq x y z
N MET A 1 -7.86 -61.43 -84.99
CA MET A 1 -8.96 -61.86 -85.89
C MET A 1 -10.27 -61.53 -85.19
N VAL A 2 -11.24 -60.98 -85.93
CA VAL A 2 -12.59 -60.53 -85.50
C VAL A 2 -12.69 -59.11 -84.89
N LYS A 3 -13.64 -58.36 -85.45
CA LYS A 3 -13.93 -56.91 -85.42
C LYS A 3 -14.73 -56.46 -84.17
N PRO A 4 -14.79 -55.13 -83.91
CA PRO A 4 -15.37 -54.55 -82.68
C PRO A 4 -16.90 -54.33 -82.78
N PHE A 5 -17.55 -54.20 -81.62
CA PHE A 5 -18.98 -53.85 -81.51
C PHE A 5 -19.20 -52.64 -80.59
N SER A 6 -20.22 -51.86 -80.97
CA SER A 6 -20.54 -50.47 -80.61
C SER A 6 -20.92 -50.18 -79.17
N LEU A 7 -20.67 -48.91 -78.80
CA LEU A 7 -21.24 -48.16 -77.69
C LEU A 7 -22.78 -48.16 -77.69
N MET A 8 -23.36 -48.21 -76.50
CA MET A 8 -24.71 -47.74 -76.20
C MET A 8 -24.66 -46.94 -74.88
N THR A 9 -25.07 -45.67 -74.94
CA THR A 9 -25.14 -44.73 -73.82
C THR A 9 -26.52 -44.80 -73.14
N LEU A 10 -26.53 -44.78 -71.80
CA LEU A 10 -27.71 -44.53 -70.96
C LEU A 10 -27.51 -43.22 -70.18
N PRO A 11 -28.56 -42.39 -69.96
CA PRO A 11 -28.43 -41.16 -69.20
C PRO A 11 -28.66 -41.40 -67.69
N GLY A 12 -27.73 -40.91 -66.86
CA GLY A 12 -27.83 -40.93 -65.40
C GLY A 12 -28.59 -39.72 -64.86
N LEU A 13 -29.61 -39.98 -64.04
CA LEU A 13 -30.29 -39.00 -63.20
C LEU A 13 -29.34 -38.47 -62.11
N MET A 14 -29.19 -37.15 -62.03
CA MET A 14 -28.45 -36.46 -60.97
C MET A 14 -29.42 -36.03 -59.86
N PHE A 15 -29.30 -36.64 -58.66
CA PHE A 15 -29.97 -36.18 -57.44
C PHE A 15 -29.20 -34.97 -56.87
N ALA A 16 -29.82 -33.80 -56.83
CA ALA A 16 -29.29 -32.61 -56.16
C ALA A 16 -29.61 -32.69 -54.66
N ALA A 17 -28.60 -32.97 -53.83
CA ALA A 17 -28.69 -32.90 -52.38
C ALA A 17 -28.48 -31.44 -51.91
N CYS A 18 -29.54 -30.80 -51.41
CA CYS A 18 -29.46 -29.52 -50.71
C CYS A 18 -28.75 -29.70 -49.35
N LEU A 19 -27.45 -29.41 -49.30
CA LEU A 19 -26.70 -29.24 -48.07
C LEU A 19 -27.05 -27.87 -47.46
N CYS A 20 -27.92 -27.86 -46.46
CA CYS A 20 -28.14 -26.72 -45.59
C CYS A 20 -26.87 -26.47 -44.75
N LEU A 21 -26.03 -25.54 -45.19
CA LEU A 21 -24.91 -25.01 -44.41
C LEU A 21 -25.46 -24.18 -43.25
N SER A 22 -25.60 -24.81 -42.08
CA SER A 22 -25.80 -24.10 -40.82
C SER A 22 -24.48 -23.44 -40.42
N SER A 23 -24.28 -22.19 -40.85
CA SER A 23 -23.19 -21.36 -40.34
C SER A 23 -23.36 -21.19 -38.82
N PRO A 24 -22.33 -21.45 -38.01
CA PRO A 24 -22.40 -21.11 -36.60
C PRO A 24 -22.44 -19.59 -36.50
N VAL A 25 -23.55 -19.06 -35.98
CA VAL A 25 -23.63 -17.66 -35.57
C VAL A 25 -22.64 -17.52 -34.43
N ALA A 26 -21.44 -17.03 -34.73
CA ALA A 26 -20.51 -16.57 -33.70
C ALA A 26 -21.21 -15.45 -32.95
N SER A 27 -21.64 -15.72 -31.73
CA SER A 27 -22.24 -14.73 -30.84
C SER A 27 -21.18 -13.66 -30.59
N GLN A 28 -21.33 -12.51 -31.24
CA GLN A 28 -20.43 -11.38 -31.09
C GLN A 28 -20.60 -10.87 -29.65
N GLU A 29 -19.60 -11.11 -28.81
CA GLU A 29 -19.62 -10.69 -27.42
C GLU A 29 -19.81 -9.16 -27.39
N ALA A 30 -20.89 -8.69 -26.77
CA ALA A 30 -21.20 -7.26 -26.75
C ALA A 30 -20.04 -6.51 -26.09
N ALA A 31 -19.64 -5.37 -26.67
CA ALA A 31 -18.62 -4.53 -26.08
C ALA A 31 -19.01 -4.16 -24.64
N PRO A 32 -18.08 -4.22 -23.67
CA PRO A 32 -18.41 -3.99 -22.26
C PRO A 32 -18.99 -2.59 -22.06
N GLY A 33 -20.07 -2.50 -21.28
CA GLY A 33 -20.66 -1.23 -20.93
C GLY A 33 -19.75 -0.43 -20.00
N LEU A 34 -20.03 0.88 -19.86
CA LEU A 34 -19.26 1.76 -18.95
C LEU A 34 -19.17 1.18 -17.52
N LYS A 35 -20.28 0.66 -17.00
CA LYS A 35 -20.33 0.04 -15.68
C LYS A 35 -19.42 -1.17 -15.56
N ASP A 36 -19.32 -2.00 -16.59
CA ASP A 36 -18.46 -3.18 -16.60
C ASP A 36 -16.99 -2.79 -16.56
N VAL A 37 -16.62 -1.74 -17.31
CA VAL A 37 -15.28 -1.15 -17.28
C VAL A 37 -14.96 -0.62 -15.89
N LEU A 38 -15.86 0.17 -15.29
CA LEU A 38 -15.66 0.71 -13.94
C LEU A 38 -15.60 -0.38 -12.87
N ASN A 39 -16.36 -1.47 -13.00
CA ASN A 39 -16.27 -2.62 -12.09
C ASN A 39 -14.95 -3.39 -12.23
N LYS A 40 -14.39 -3.48 -13.44
CA LYS A 40 -13.05 -4.05 -13.65
C LYS A 40 -11.97 -3.17 -13.04
N ASP A 41 -12.08 -1.86 -13.23
CA ASP A 41 -11.17 -0.89 -12.64
C ASP A 41 -11.29 -0.86 -11.11
N LEU A 42 -12.50 -0.97 -10.56
CA LEU A 42 -12.73 -1.08 -9.11
C LEU A 42 -12.00 -2.30 -8.55
N ARG A 43 -12.13 -3.47 -9.18
CA ARG A 43 -11.38 -4.67 -8.75
C ARG A 43 -9.87 -4.44 -8.74
N THR A 44 -9.34 -3.83 -9.79
CA THR A 44 -7.90 -3.52 -9.88
C THR A 44 -7.46 -2.52 -8.80
N LEU A 45 -8.25 -1.48 -8.55
CA LEU A 45 -8.00 -0.52 -7.47
C LEU A 45 -7.98 -1.23 -6.11
N LEU A 46 -8.94 -2.14 -5.87
CA LEU A 46 -9.06 -2.90 -4.62
C LEU A 46 -7.95 -3.96 -4.45
N ASP A 47 -7.26 -4.36 -5.51
CA ASP A 47 -6.05 -5.17 -5.42
C ASP A 47 -4.82 -4.31 -5.04
N TYR A 48 -4.77 -3.08 -5.55
CA TYR A 48 -3.64 -2.16 -5.31
C TYR A 48 -3.71 -1.51 -3.94
N PHE A 49 -4.88 -1.04 -3.53
CA PHE A 49 -5.07 -0.19 -2.35
C PHE A 49 -4.68 -0.83 -0.99
N PRO A 50 -5.05 -2.09 -0.66
CA PRO A 50 -4.74 -2.67 0.63
C PRO A 50 -3.23 -2.76 0.88
N GLY A 51 -2.80 -2.38 2.08
CA GLY A 51 -1.41 -2.55 2.51
C GLY A 51 -0.94 -1.54 3.53
N ARG A 52 0.36 -1.63 3.85
CA ARG A 52 1.11 -0.62 4.60
C ARG A 52 1.91 0.23 3.61
N TYR A 53 1.97 1.53 3.85
CA TYR A 53 2.72 2.48 3.03
C TYR A 53 3.54 3.40 3.92
N ASP A 54 4.73 3.76 3.47
CA ASP A 54 5.67 4.62 4.22
C ASP A 54 6.48 5.48 3.24
N ASN A 55 6.75 6.72 3.61
CA ASN A 55 7.60 7.64 2.84
C ASN A 55 9.02 7.81 3.41
N ASP A 56 9.51 6.85 4.20
CA ASP A 56 10.88 6.84 4.75
C ASP A 56 11.94 7.18 3.70
N LEU A 57 11.79 6.64 2.49
CA LEU A 57 12.73 6.86 1.40
C LEU A 57 12.74 8.33 0.92
N GLN A 58 11.56 8.96 0.84
CA GLN A 58 11.43 10.39 0.54
C GLN A 58 12.16 11.21 1.60
N VAL A 59 11.88 10.96 2.88
CA VAL A 59 12.47 11.70 4.01
C VAL A 59 13.99 11.51 4.06
N TYR A 60 14.45 10.28 3.81
CA TYR A 60 15.88 9.97 3.75
C TYR A 60 16.58 10.77 2.65
N PHE A 61 16.07 10.71 1.41
CA PHE A 61 16.70 11.40 0.29
C PHE A 61 16.55 12.92 0.38
N ASP A 62 15.51 13.45 1.01
CA ASP A 62 15.41 14.89 1.28
C ASP A 62 16.57 15.43 2.12
N GLY A 63 17.06 14.61 3.05
CA GLY A 63 18.26 14.90 3.83
C GLY A 63 19.53 14.85 2.98
N GLU A 64 19.74 13.75 2.25
CA GLU A 64 20.91 13.54 1.39
C GLU A 64 21.03 14.59 0.28
N LEU A 65 19.90 14.96 -0.33
CA LEU A 65 19.79 15.96 -1.39
C LEU A 65 19.83 17.39 -0.90
N LYS A 66 19.72 17.60 0.42
CA LYS A 66 19.53 18.94 1.00
C LYS A 66 18.33 19.67 0.39
N THR A 67 17.23 18.94 0.13
CA THR A 67 15.97 19.50 -0.38
C THR A 67 15.54 20.70 0.47
N PRO A 68 15.04 21.81 -0.10
CA PRO A 68 14.57 22.97 0.66
C PRO A 68 13.50 22.60 1.69
N GLU A 69 13.53 23.19 2.88
CA GLU A 69 12.61 22.85 3.98
C GLU A 69 11.12 23.00 3.58
N ILE A 70 10.80 24.00 2.75
CA ILE A 70 9.42 24.25 2.27
C ILE A 70 8.87 23.12 1.38
N GLU A 71 9.75 22.31 0.78
CA GLU A 71 9.42 21.17 -0.07
C GLU A 71 9.36 19.86 0.70
N ARG A 72 10.00 19.78 1.88
CA ARG A 72 10.09 18.53 2.64
C ARG A 72 8.77 18.14 3.27
N ASN A 73 8.54 16.83 3.30
CA ASN A 73 7.42 16.24 4.04
C ASN A 73 7.94 15.53 5.30
N GLY A 74 7.08 15.46 6.33
CA GLY A 74 7.34 14.62 7.49
C GLY A 74 7.22 13.13 7.13
N ARG A 75 7.81 12.26 7.96
CA ARG A 75 7.61 10.81 7.80
C ARG A 75 6.20 10.43 8.28
N ILE A 76 5.45 9.78 7.41
CA ILE A 76 4.12 9.26 7.69
C ILE A 76 4.00 7.79 7.31
N HIS A 77 3.15 7.09 8.04
CA HIS A 77 2.84 5.70 7.81
C HIS A 77 1.34 5.59 7.58
N SER A 78 0.93 4.83 6.57
CA SER A 78 -0.47 4.64 6.25
C SER A 78 -0.81 3.15 6.18
N ILE A 79 -1.84 2.75 6.89
CA ILE A 79 -2.35 1.38 6.90
C ILE A 79 -3.76 1.42 6.31
N PHE A 80 -3.98 0.67 5.22
CA PHE A 80 -5.28 0.50 4.59
C PHE A 80 -5.68 -0.97 4.66
N ALA A 81 -6.46 -1.32 5.68
CA ALA A 81 -6.85 -2.70 5.96
C ALA A 81 -8.28 -2.96 5.47
N PRO A 82 -8.52 -3.97 4.61
CA PRO A 82 -9.87 -4.34 4.22
C PRO A 82 -10.60 -4.93 5.43
N VAL A 83 -11.85 -4.52 5.65
CA VAL A 83 -12.68 -4.96 6.77
C VAL A 83 -14.08 -5.33 6.29
N ASN A 84 -14.72 -6.26 6.99
CA ASN A 84 -16.10 -6.63 6.71
C ASN A 84 -17.03 -5.94 7.69
N LEU A 85 -17.73 -4.90 7.23
CA LEU A 85 -18.72 -4.15 8.00
C LEU A 85 -20.00 -4.03 7.16
N PRO A 86 -20.88 -5.06 7.16
CA PRO A 86 -22.03 -5.13 6.26
C PRO A 86 -22.96 -3.91 6.32
N ALA A 87 -23.07 -3.26 7.49
CA ALA A 87 -23.87 -2.05 7.67
C ALA A 87 -23.41 -0.88 6.79
N PHE A 88 -22.12 -0.84 6.39
CA PHE A 88 -21.58 0.18 5.48
C PHE A 88 -21.66 -0.22 4.01
N GLY A 89 -21.96 -1.49 3.71
CA GLY A 89 -21.93 -2.07 2.36
C GLY A 89 -20.62 -2.82 2.08
N SER A 90 -20.24 -2.87 0.80
CA SER A 90 -19.05 -3.59 0.33
C SER A 90 -17.82 -2.67 0.21
N ASN A 91 -16.64 -3.28 0.06
CA ASN A 91 -15.36 -2.61 -0.20
C ASN A 91 -14.98 -1.59 0.87
N ILE A 92 -15.05 -2.03 2.14
CA ILE A 92 -14.76 -1.19 3.29
C ILE A 92 -13.30 -1.37 3.71
N PHE A 93 -12.64 -0.26 3.99
CA PHE A 93 -11.29 -0.24 4.53
C PHE A 93 -11.26 0.54 5.84
N TYR A 94 -10.64 -0.05 6.84
CA TYR A 94 -10.15 0.70 7.98
C TYR A 94 -8.82 1.36 7.62
N VAL A 95 -8.71 2.65 7.93
CA VAL A 95 -7.54 3.46 7.68
C VAL A 95 -6.98 3.97 8.99
N GLU A 96 -5.68 3.76 9.22
CA GLU A 96 -4.95 4.35 10.34
C GLU A 96 -3.63 4.93 9.82
N GLN A 97 -3.36 6.19 10.16
CA GLN A 97 -2.14 6.89 9.76
C GLN A 97 -1.51 7.57 10.96
N TYR A 98 -0.18 7.44 11.08
CA TYR A 98 0.62 8.00 12.16
C TYR A 98 1.91 8.63 11.63
N SER A 99 2.51 9.52 12.41
CA SER A 99 3.71 10.27 12.03
C SER A 99 4.95 9.88 12.83
N ASP A 100 6.12 10.33 12.37
CA ASP A 100 7.41 10.26 13.07
C ASP A 100 7.87 8.84 13.43
N ASN A 101 7.42 7.81 12.71
CA ASN A 101 7.65 6.40 13.07
C ASN A 101 7.18 6.04 14.49
N ASP A 102 6.19 6.77 15.01
CA ASP A 102 5.61 6.57 16.34
C ASP A 102 4.12 6.18 16.21
N PRO A 103 3.77 4.89 16.41
CA PRO A 103 2.40 4.42 16.27
C PRO A 103 1.44 5.00 17.32
N THR A 104 1.94 5.74 18.32
CA THR A 104 1.08 6.48 19.27
C THR A 104 0.66 7.85 18.74
N LYS A 105 1.38 8.40 17.74
CA LYS A 105 1.09 9.68 17.08
C LYS A 105 0.13 9.51 15.90
N ILE A 106 -1.01 8.87 16.15
CA ILE A 106 -2.07 8.72 15.15
C ILE A 106 -2.70 10.09 14.88
N TYR A 107 -2.63 10.54 13.63
CA TYR A 107 -3.23 11.80 13.19
C TYR A 107 -4.50 11.62 12.36
N ARG A 108 -4.73 10.41 11.81
CA ARG A 108 -5.92 10.13 10.99
C ARG A 108 -6.39 8.68 11.13
N GLN A 109 -7.69 8.53 11.41
CA GLN A 109 -8.42 7.28 11.35
C GLN A 109 -9.72 7.47 10.57
N ARG A 110 -10.05 6.56 9.66
CA ARG A 110 -11.28 6.63 8.82
C ARG A 110 -11.80 5.24 8.50
N LEU A 111 -13.08 5.15 8.13
CA LEU A 111 -13.56 4.08 7.26
C LEU A 111 -13.71 4.64 5.84
N TYR A 112 -13.18 3.91 4.87
CA TYR A 112 -13.27 4.20 3.44
C TYR A 112 -14.21 3.21 2.78
N ARG A 113 -15.13 3.72 1.96
CA ARG A 113 -16.03 2.88 1.13
C ARG A 113 -15.82 3.17 -0.34
N PHE A 114 -15.49 2.14 -1.11
CA PHE A 114 -15.36 2.24 -2.56
C PHE A 114 -16.59 1.73 -3.31
N SER A 115 -17.08 2.51 -4.27
CA SER A 115 -18.21 2.16 -5.12
C SER A 115 -18.00 2.68 -6.55
N VAL A 116 -18.73 2.13 -7.51
CA VAL A 116 -18.80 2.71 -8.87
C VAL A 116 -19.78 3.88 -8.86
N ASP A 117 -19.38 5.00 -9.46
CA ASP A 117 -20.25 6.13 -9.75
C ASP A 117 -20.30 6.37 -11.26
N GLU A 118 -21.38 5.91 -11.90
CA GLU A 118 -21.55 5.98 -13.35
C GLU A 118 -21.73 7.43 -13.83
N SER A 119 -22.31 8.29 -12.99
CA SER A 119 -22.54 9.70 -13.31
C SER A 119 -21.23 10.47 -13.39
N GLU A 120 -20.30 10.17 -12.48
CA GLU A 120 -18.97 10.76 -12.43
C GLU A 120 -17.96 10.02 -13.30
N ARG A 121 -18.37 8.89 -13.89
CA ARG A 121 -17.52 7.97 -14.68
C ARG A 121 -16.24 7.60 -13.91
N ALA A 122 -16.40 7.26 -12.64
CA ALA A 122 -15.29 7.09 -11.71
C ALA A 122 -15.60 6.03 -10.64
N ILE A 123 -14.55 5.58 -9.95
CA ILE A 123 -14.69 4.89 -8.67
C ILE A 123 -14.77 5.96 -7.58
N LYS A 124 -15.86 5.98 -6.83
CA LYS A 124 -16.09 6.91 -5.73
C LYS A 124 -15.58 6.33 -4.43
N LEU A 125 -14.80 7.10 -3.71
CA LEU A 125 -14.38 6.87 -2.33
C LEU A 125 -15.16 7.80 -1.40
N GLU A 126 -15.95 7.21 -0.52
CA GLU A 126 -16.61 7.90 0.60
C GLU A 126 -15.79 7.72 1.88
N ILE A 127 -15.75 8.77 2.70
CA ILE A 127 -14.90 8.85 3.89
C ILE A 127 -15.75 9.08 5.14
N PHE A 128 -15.79 8.08 6.02
CA PHE A 128 -16.45 8.17 7.32
C PHE A 128 -15.41 8.47 8.39
N ALA A 129 -15.62 9.55 9.14
CA ALA A 129 -14.78 9.95 10.25
C ALA A 129 -15.37 9.50 11.59
N PRO A 130 -14.56 8.90 12.49
CA PRO A 130 -14.97 8.60 13.85
C PRO A 130 -15.08 9.89 14.69
N SER A 131 -15.91 9.85 15.73
CA SER A 131 -15.84 10.78 16.84
C SER A 131 -14.51 10.61 17.61
N THR A 132 -14.20 11.54 18.51
CA THR A 132 -13.00 11.43 19.36
C THR A 132 -12.98 10.16 20.20
N GLU A 133 -14.13 9.76 20.76
CA GLU A 133 -14.26 8.54 21.57
C GLU A 133 -14.10 7.28 20.72
N GLN A 134 -14.77 7.24 19.55
CA GLN A 134 -14.62 6.14 18.59
C GLN A 134 -13.17 6.00 18.12
N ALA A 135 -12.48 7.12 17.83
CA ALA A 135 -11.09 7.10 17.39
C ALA A 135 -10.16 6.42 18.42
N LEU A 136 -10.41 6.62 19.73
CA LEU A 136 -9.69 5.94 20.80
C LEU A 136 -9.97 4.43 20.80
N ALA A 137 -11.25 4.04 20.68
CA ALA A 137 -11.69 2.65 20.72
C ALA A 137 -11.15 1.82 19.55
N ILE A 138 -11.03 2.41 18.36
CA ILE A 138 -10.70 1.69 17.13
C ILE A 138 -9.19 1.63 16.83
N ARG A 139 -8.32 2.13 17.71
CA ARG A 139 -6.86 2.10 17.50
C ARG A 139 -6.35 0.68 17.24
N GLY A 140 -5.56 0.52 16.18
CA GLY A 140 -5.02 -0.79 15.79
C GLY A 140 -6.08 -1.78 15.27
N ALA A 141 -7.25 -1.31 14.85
CA ALA A 141 -8.30 -2.19 14.31
C ALA A 141 -7.88 -2.91 13.00
N TYR A 142 -6.79 -2.48 12.35
CA TYR A 142 -6.17 -3.22 11.24
C TYR A 142 -5.69 -4.62 11.67
N ALA A 143 -5.31 -4.79 12.93
CA ALA A 143 -4.83 -6.07 13.50
C ALA A 143 -5.96 -6.81 14.22
N ASP A 144 -6.88 -6.06 14.84
CA ASP A 144 -8.05 -6.54 15.56
C ASP A 144 -9.34 -5.86 15.06
N PRO A 145 -9.95 -6.39 13.99
CA PRO A 145 -11.16 -5.81 13.41
C PRO A 145 -12.38 -5.85 14.34
N SER A 146 -12.36 -6.62 15.43
CA SER A 146 -13.48 -6.70 16.37
C SER A 146 -13.78 -5.34 17.03
N LYS A 147 -12.78 -4.46 17.13
CA LYS A 147 -12.91 -3.09 17.63
C LYS A 147 -13.85 -2.21 16.79
N LEU A 148 -14.18 -2.63 15.58
CA LEU A 148 -15.06 -1.91 14.66
C LEU A 148 -16.53 -2.34 14.77
N ALA A 149 -16.85 -3.32 15.63
CA ALA A 149 -18.17 -3.95 15.68
C ALA A 149 -19.32 -2.98 15.97
N ASP A 150 -19.07 -1.95 16.78
CA ASP A 150 -20.08 -0.96 17.18
C ASP A 150 -20.22 0.21 16.20
N LEU A 151 -19.43 0.24 15.11
CA LEU A 151 -19.52 1.29 14.10
C LEU A 151 -20.70 1.07 13.17
N SER A 152 -21.37 2.15 12.79
CA SER A 152 -22.43 2.15 11.78
C SER A 152 -22.42 3.46 10.99
N PRO A 153 -23.02 3.49 9.78
CA PRO A 153 -23.11 4.73 9.02
C PRO A 153 -23.85 5.87 9.76
N SER A 154 -24.74 5.53 10.71
CA SER A 154 -25.51 6.51 11.47
C SER A 154 -24.75 7.09 12.67
N ASN A 155 -23.68 6.45 13.12
CA ASN A 155 -22.89 6.91 14.27
C ASN A 155 -21.48 7.41 13.90
N MET A 156 -21.14 7.41 12.61
CA MET A 156 -19.93 8.03 12.08
C MET A 156 -20.28 9.26 11.24
N THR A 157 -19.34 10.19 11.13
CA THR A 157 -19.54 11.39 10.33
C THR A 157 -19.11 11.15 8.89
N LEU A 158 -20.09 11.12 7.98
CA LEU A 158 -19.82 11.29 6.54
C LEU A 158 -19.80 12.80 6.22
N TYR A 159 -18.79 13.26 5.48
CA TYR A 159 -18.72 14.65 5.04
C TYR A 159 -19.12 14.74 3.55
N PRO A 160 -20.35 15.16 3.22
CA PRO A 160 -20.76 15.31 1.83
C PRO A 160 -19.85 16.30 1.09
N GLY A 161 -19.49 15.97 -0.15
CA GLY A 161 -18.58 16.78 -0.97
C GLY A 161 -17.09 16.49 -0.76
N CYS A 162 -16.75 15.66 0.24
CA CYS A 162 -15.38 15.19 0.48
C CYS A 162 -15.10 13.83 -0.17
N GLU A 163 -15.92 13.40 -1.13
CA GLU A 163 -15.66 12.17 -1.87
C GLU A 163 -14.46 12.35 -2.80
N VAL A 164 -13.67 11.29 -2.94
CA VAL A 164 -12.56 11.25 -3.90
C VAL A 164 -12.99 10.39 -5.09
N TYR A 165 -12.84 10.93 -6.30
CA TYR A 165 -13.20 10.26 -7.54
C TYR A 165 -11.94 9.75 -8.22
N TRP A 166 -11.79 8.43 -8.27
CA TRP A 166 -10.65 7.73 -8.83
C TRP A 166 -10.93 7.34 -10.28
N ARG A 167 -9.99 7.70 -11.17
CA ARG A 167 -10.04 7.34 -12.59
C ARG A 167 -8.75 6.64 -12.96
N ARG A 168 -8.87 5.52 -13.67
CA ARG A 168 -7.71 4.82 -14.18
C ARG A 168 -7.05 5.61 -15.30
N GLN A 169 -5.74 5.77 -15.21
CA GLN A 169 -4.90 6.34 -16.25
C GLN A 169 -3.67 5.43 -16.41
N SER A 170 -3.58 4.75 -17.55
CA SER A 170 -2.53 3.75 -17.81
C SER A 170 -2.50 2.66 -16.70
N GLN A 171 -1.36 2.53 -16.01
CA GLN A 171 -1.15 1.54 -14.93
C GLN A 171 -1.39 2.12 -13.53
N GLN A 172 -2.05 3.27 -13.43
CA GLN A 172 -2.27 3.98 -12.17
C GLN A 172 -3.72 4.46 -12.06
N PHE A 173 -4.09 4.89 -10.86
CA PHE A 173 -5.35 5.57 -10.58
C PHE A 173 -5.07 6.98 -10.07
N ILE A 174 -5.77 7.95 -10.65
CA ILE A 174 -5.72 9.34 -10.22
C ILE A 174 -6.99 9.63 -9.43
N GLY A 175 -6.84 9.95 -8.15
CA GLY A 175 -7.91 10.32 -7.23
C GLY A 175 -7.95 11.82 -7.03
N THR A 176 -9.10 12.45 -7.25
CA THR A 176 -9.28 13.89 -7.03
C THR A 176 -10.62 14.18 -6.37
N MET A 177 -10.66 15.17 -5.50
CA MET A 177 -11.92 15.77 -5.03
C MET A 177 -12.51 16.74 -6.06
N LYS A 178 -13.82 16.99 -5.98
CA LYS A 178 -14.44 18.08 -6.75
C LYS A 178 -13.93 19.43 -6.23
N PRO A 179 -13.53 20.36 -7.10
CA PRO A 179 -12.96 21.65 -6.68
C PRO A 179 -13.87 22.40 -5.69
N GLY A 180 -13.34 22.71 -4.51
CA GLY A 180 -14.05 23.48 -3.47
C GLY A 180 -15.24 22.77 -2.81
N ALA A 181 -15.49 21.49 -3.13
CA ALA A 181 -16.65 20.76 -2.62
C ALA A 181 -16.45 20.27 -1.18
N CYS A 182 -15.24 19.84 -0.83
CA CYS A 182 -14.97 19.33 0.51
C CYS A 182 -14.83 20.48 1.50
N LYS A 183 -15.90 20.72 2.27
CA LYS A 183 -15.95 21.76 3.29
C LYS A 183 -16.19 21.14 4.66
N VAL A 184 -15.23 21.29 5.56
CA VAL A 184 -15.29 20.71 6.90
C VAL A 184 -15.11 21.81 7.94
N LYS A 185 -16.02 21.87 8.91
CA LYS A 185 -15.86 22.80 10.04
C LYS A 185 -14.82 22.25 11.02
N SER A 186 -13.73 22.98 11.20
CA SER A 186 -12.67 22.64 12.16
C SER A 186 -13.20 22.74 13.57
N GLN A 187 -13.14 21.64 14.32
CA GLN A 187 -13.50 21.64 15.74
C GLN A 187 -12.54 22.49 16.59
N ARG A 188 -11.28 22.64 16.14
CA ARG A 188 -10.24 23.39 16.87
C ARG A 188 -10.35 24.89 16.67
N SER A 189 -10.58 25.35 15.43
CA SER A 189 -10.57 26.77 15.09
C SER A 189 -11.96 27.36 14.86
N GLY A 190 -13.00 26.52 14.75
CA GLY A 190 -14.36 26.92 14.37
C GLY A 190 -14.51 27.33 12.91
N LYS A 191 -13.41 27.55 12.18
CA LYS A 191 -13.39 27.94 10.76
C LYS A 191 -13.81 26.78 9.86
N THR A 192 -14.45 27.10 8.74
CA THR A 192 -14.63 26.15 7.64
C THR A 192 -13.30 26.00 6.90
N LEU A 193 -12.89 24.74 6.71
CA LEU A 193 -11.73 24.35 5.92
C LEU A 193 -12.22 23.91 4.55
N ILE A 194 -11.56 24.38 3.49
CA ILE A 194 -11.72 23.86 2.14
C ILE A 194 -10.55 22.92 1.89
N ILE A 195 -10.85 21.63 1.80
CA ILE A 195 -9.86 20.56 1.67
C ILE A 195 -9.79 20.13 0.21
N THR A 196 -8.58 19.80 -0.24
CA THR A 196 -8.33 19.23 -1.56
C THR A 196 -7.38 18.06 -1.45
N ASP A 197 -7.77 16.93 -2.06
CA ASP A 197 -6.91 15.77 -2.24
C ASP A 197 -6.58 15.56 -3.72
N GLN A 198 -5.29 15.39 -4.01
CA GLN A 198 -4.79 14.82 -5.25
C GLN A 198 -3.94 13.58 -4.93
N LEU A 199 -4.42 12.44 -5.38
CA LEU A 199 -3.88 11.13 -5.06
C LEU A 199 -3.46 10.40 -6.34
N VAL A 200 -2.36 9.66 -6.27
CA VAL A 200 -1.93 8.76 -7.35
C VAL A 200 -1.61 7.40 -6.75
N LEU A 201 -2.35 6.38 -7.16
CA LEU A 201 -2.18 5.00 -6.71
C LEU A 201 -1.63 4.13 -7.84
N SER A 202 -0.58 3.37 -7.54
CA SER A 202 -0.09 2.27 -8.36
C SER A 202 -0.11 0.96 -7.55
N ASP A 203 0.35 -0.13 -8.15
CA ASP A 203 0.60 -1.38 -7.45
C ASP A 203 1.75 -1.29 -6.44
N ARG A 204 2.65 -0.31 -6.58
CA ARG A 204 3.85 -0.15 -5.75
C ARG A 204 3.83 1.05 -4.80
N SER A 205 2.96 2.03 -5.00
CA SER A 205 3.01 3.29 -4.25
C SER A 205 1.69 4.05 -4.22
N LEU A 206 1.59 4.94 -3.26
CA LEU A 206 0.52 5.92 -3.09
C LEU A 206 1.15 7.30 -2.87
N SER A 207 0.87 8.24 -3.79
CA SER A 207 1.17 9.66 -3.62
C SER A 207 -0.01 10.37 -2.99
N ILE A 208 0.22 11.18 -1.97
CA ILE A 208 -0.83 11.95 -1.27
C ILE A 208 -0.46 13.44 -1.21
N LEU A 209 -1.21 14.26 -1.93
CA LEU A 209 -1.25 15.71 -1.74
C LEU A 209 -2.59 16.09 -1.11
N ASP A 210 -2.61 16.15 0.22
CA ASP A 210 -3.75 16.62 1.04
C ASP A 210 -3.41 18.02 1.55
N GLN A 211 -4.28 18.99 1.23
CA GLN A 211 -4.09 20.38 1.57
C GLN A 211 -5.40 20.99 2.05
N ALA A 212 -5.29 21.99 2.92
CA ALA A 212 -6.43 22.81 3.28
C ALA A 212 -6.09 24.29 3.39
N VAL A 213 -7.08 25.09 3.00
CA VAL A 213 -7.16 26.52 3.26
C VAL A 213 -8.42 26.84 4.06
N ASP A 214 -8.47 27.99 4.71
CA ASP A 214 -9.72 28.51 5.27
C ASP A 214 -10.55 29.26 4.19
N GLU A 215 -11.74 29.75 4.56
CA GLU A 215 -12.62 30.48 3.63
C GLU A 215 -12.01 31.78 3.07
N ALA A 216 -11.00 32.34 3.73
CA ALA A 216 -10.26 33.50 3.22
C ALA A 216 -9.08 33.10 2.30
N GLY A 217 -8.89 31.81 2.05
CA GLY A 217 -7.77 31.27 1.28
C GLY A 217 -6.45 31.21 2.07
N ALA A 218 -6.48 31.43 3.39
CA ALA A 218 -5.28 31.32 4.20
C ALA A 218 -4.88 29.86 4.37
N TYR A 219 -3.59 29.56 4.22
CA TYR A 219 -3.03 28.23 4.44
C TYR A 219 -3.37 27.69 5.83
N VAL A 220 -3.82 26.42 5.89
CA VAL A 220 -4.10 25.71 7.14
C VAL A 220 -3.14 24.55 7.32
N TYR A 221 -3.08 23.62 6.36
CA TYR A 221 -2.14 22.51 6.36
C TYR A 221 -1.80 22.04 4.93
N GLY A 222 -0.76 21.21 4.82
CA GLY A 222 -0.30 20.59 3.58
C GLY A 222 1.10 21.06 3.21
N ASN A 223 1.69 20.49 2.17
CA ASN A 223 3.00 20.94 1.70
C ASN A 223 2.85 22.29 0.98
N ARG A 224 3.61 23.30 1.38
CA ARG A 224 3.49 24.68 0.83
C ARG A 224 4.07 24.81 -0.58
N ALA A 225 4.95 23.90 -0.98
CA ALA A 225 5.47 23.81 -2.34
C ALA A 225 4.67 22.82 -3.21
N ASN A 226 3.52 22.34 -2.74
CA ASN A 226 2.68 21.35 -3.41
C ASN A 226 3.40 20.01 -3.66
N VAL A 227 4.39 19.66 -2.84
CA VAL A 227 5.09 18.38 -2.95
C VAL A 227 4.28 17.30 -2.21
N PRO A 228 3.82 16.23 -2.90
CA PRO A 228 3.07 15.16 -2.25
C PRO A 228 3.95 14.34 -1.31
N HIS A 229 3.33 13.68 -0.32
CA HIS A 229 3.95 12.55 0.35
C HIS A 229 4.05 11.40 -0.65
N MET A 230 5.25 10.84 -0.82
CA MET A 230 5.52 9.72 -1.74
C MET A 230 5.65 8.44 -0.92
N LEU A 231 4.54 7.73 -0.71
CA LEU A 231 4.54 6.53 0.11
C LEU A 231 4.70 5.27 -0.75
N ASN A 232 5.71 4.47 -0.44
CA ASN A 232 5.94 3.18 -1.09
C ASN A 232 5.18 2.08 -0.34
N LYS A 233 4.65 1.12 -1.08
CA LYS A 233 3.96 -0.05 -0.53
C LYS A 233 4.99 -0.97 0.11
N ALA A 234 4.76 -1.28 1.38
CA ALA A 234 5.66 -2.05 2.21
C ALA A 234 5.44 -3.56 2.04
N ARG A 235 6.55 -4.29 1.90
CA ARG A 235 6.57 -5.75 2.03
C ARG A 235 6.92 -6.16 3.45
N PRO A 236 6.18 -7.09 4.07
CA PRO A 236 6.46 -7.53 5.43
C PRO A 236 7.56 -8.59 5.48
N PHE A 237 8.40 -8.54 6.51
CA PHE A 237 9.45 -9.51 6.79
C PHE A 237 9.38 -9.95 8.25
N THR A 238 9.64 -11.23 8.52
CA THR A 238 9.91 -11.74 9.86
C THR A 238 11.41 -11.92 10.03
N CYS A 239 11.95 -11.43 11.14
CA CYS A 239 13.36 -11.52 11.45
C CYS A 239 13.59 -12.35 12.71
N TRP A 240 14.70 -13.07 12.73
CA TRP A 240 15.35 -13.49 13.96
C TRP A 240 16.67 -12.74 14.11
N THR A 241 17.05 -12.48 15.35
CA THR A 241 18.30 -11.81 15.73
C THR A 241 18.95 -12.56 16.88
N SER A 242 20.26 -12.68 16.85
CA SER A 242 21.06 -13.15 17.98
C SER A 242 22.18 -12.16 18.27
N VAL A 243 22.33 -11.72 19.52
CA VAL A 243 23.38 -10.79 19.96
C VAL A 243 24.23 -11.45 21.03
N LEU A 244 25.54 -11.46 20.83
CA LEU A 244 26.51 -12.06 21.76
C LEU A 244 26.64 -11.17 23.00
N ARG A 245 26.43 -11.77 24.18
CA ARG A 245 26.56 -11.09 25.48
C ARG A 245 27.99 -10.62 25.75
N GLY A 246 28.14 -9.42 26.32
CA GLY A 246 29.39 -8.82 26.80
C GLY A 246 30.36 -8.38 25.70
N ALA A 247 30.07 -8.72 24.45
CA ALA A 247 31.00 -8.59 23.35
C ALA A 247 30.67 -7.41 22.43
N LYS A 248 31.68 -6.57 22.15
CA LYS A 248 31.66 -5.62 21.02
C LYS A 248 32.21 -6.24 19.72
N HIS A 249 32.87 -7.40 19.82
CA HIS A 249 33.41 -8.21 18.74
C HIS A 249 33.66 -9.66 19.24
N GLY A 250 33.88 -10.61 18.33
CA GLY A 250 34.65 -11.83 18.64
C GLY A 250 33.91 -13.16 18.55
N GLU A 251 34.67 -14.23 18.80
CA GLU A 251 34.31 -15.65 18.63
C GLU A 251 34.08 -16.35 19.99
N SER A 252 34.03 -15.59 21.09
CA SER A 252 34.04 -16.10 22.47
C SER A 252 32.70 -16.66 22.96
N GLY A 253 31.67 -16.65 22.12
CA GLY A 253 30.36 -17.23 22.46
C GLY A 253 30.42 -18.75 22.43
N VAL A 254 30.36 -19.38 23.61
CA VAL A 254 30.25 -20.84 23.74
C VAL A 254 28.81 -21.20 24.07
N GLY A 255 28.15 -21.96 23.20
CA GLY A 255 26.75 -22.40 23.40
C GLY A 255 25.70 -21.30 23.23
N GLN A 256 24.42 -21.70 23.28
CA GLN A 256 23.28 -20.78 23.10
C GLN A 256 23.16 -19.77 24.25
N ASP A 257 23.58 -20.13 25.45
CA ASP A 257 23.53 -19.28 26.66
C ASP A 257 24.50 -18.08 26.60
N SER A 258 25.31 -17.96 25.54
CA SER A 258 26.11 -16.78 25.26
C SER A 258 25.34 -15.70 24.48
N TRP A 259 24.15 -16.01 23.94
CA TRP A 259 23.42 -15.12 23.04
C TRP A 259 22.04 -14.71 23.56
N THR A 260 21.72 -13.43 23.43
CA THR A 260 20.32 -12.96 23.48
C THR A 260 19.68 -13.27 22.13
N PHE A 261 18.50 -13.89 22.13
CA PHE A 261 17.73 -14.16 20.91
C PHE A 261 16.44 -13.36 20.89
N GLU A 262 16.17 -12.72 19.76
CA GLU A 262 14.94 -11.96 19.54
C GLU A 262 14.30 -12.36 18.22
N ARG A 263 12.97 -12.24 18.16
CA ARG A 263 12.19 -12.40 16.94
C ARG A 263 11.20 -11.27 16.81
N GLY A 264 10.96 -10.83 15.59
CA GLY A 264 9.98 -9.80 15.33
C GLY A 264 9.67 -9.67 13.85
N TRP A 265 8.85 -8.68 13.52
CA TRP A 265 8.53 -8.34 12.14
C TRP A 265 9.04 -6.92 11.82
N ILE A 266 9.36 -6.67 10.55
CA ILE A 266 9.84 -5.39 10.01
C ILE A 266 9.38 -5.25 8.55
N HIS A 267 9.21 -4.05 8.01
CA HIS A 267 8.96 -3.86 6.56
C HIS A 267 10.15 -3.21 5.87
N ASP A 268 10.21 -3.41 4.55
CA ASP A 268 11.26 -2.86 3.69
C ASP A 268 11.09 -1.40 3.29
N GLN A 269 10.19 -0.65 3.91
CA GLN A 269 10.05 0.80 3.65
C GLN A 269 10.49 1.60 4.87
N GLY A 270 11.67 1.25 5.41
CA GLY A 270 12.25 1.90 6.58
C GLY A 270 11.73 1.37 7.91
N GLY A 271 11.12 0.19 7.94
CA GLY A 271 10.65 -0.42 9.18
C GLY A 271 11.81 -0.67 10.13
N GLU A 272 11.53 -0.63 11.44
CA GLU A 272 12.53 -0.83 12.49
C GLU A 272 12.12 -1.96 13.44
N LEU A 273 13.09 -2.79 13.83
CA LEU A 273 12.93 -3.81 14.85
C LEU A 273 13.91 -3.54 15.98
N ALA A 274 13.39 -3.05 17.10
CA ALA A 274 14.17 -2.81 18.32
C ALA A 274 14.63 -4.14 18.95
N ILE A 275 15.85 -4.15 19.45
CA ILE A 275 16.49 -5.29 20.12
C ILE A 275 17.11 -4.77 21.40
N ARG A 276 16.77 -5.40 22.54
CA ARG A 276 17.37 -5.09 23.84
C ARG A 276 18.01 -6.35 24.40
N THR A 277 19.30 -6.29 24.75
CA THR A 277 19.96 -7.45 25.36
C THR A 277 19.46 -7.70 26.78
N ASP A 278 19.44 -8.97 27.20
CA ASP A 278 18.94 -9.44 28.50
C ASP A 278 20.03 -9.44 29.61
N GLU A 279 21.11 -8.70 29.38
CA GLU A 279 22.26 -8.62 30.27
C GLU A 279 21.99 -7.63 31.44
N SER A 280 22.79 -7.71 32.51
CA SER A 280 22.67 -6.79 33.65
C SER A 280 22.79 -5.32 33.26
N THR A 281 23.56 -5.02 32.20
CA THR A 281 23.59 -3.72 31.54
C THR A 281 23.10 -3.91 30.10
N PRO A 282 21.81 -3.68 29.83
CA PRO A 282 21.24 -3.89 28.50
C PRO A 282 21.87 -2.98 27.46
N ARG A 283 22.07 -3.52 26.26
CA ARG A 283 22.41 -2.77 25.06
C ARG A 283 21.18 -2.67 24.17
N ASP A 284 20.98 -1.50 23.58
CA ASP A 284 19.85 -1.21 22.71
C ASP A 284 20.33 -1.08 21.27
N PHE A 285 19.87 -1.99 20.42
CA PHE A 285 20.08 -1.98 18.98
C PHE A 285 18.75 -1.87 18.25
N TYR A 286 18.80 -1.58 16.95
CA TYR A 286 17.68 -1.86 16.08
C TYR A 286 18.15 -2.31 14.71
N LEU A 287 17.37 -3.21 14.10
CA LEU A 287 17.45 -3.46 12.67
C LEU A 287 16.61 -2.41 11.96
N ARG A 288 17.07 -1.94 10.79
CA ARG A 288 16.23 -1.20 9.84
C ARG A 288 16.25 -1.91 8.50
N LEU A 289 15.10 -2.12 7.88
CA LEU A 289 15.01 -2.71 6.55
C LEU A 289 14.49 -1.67 5.55
N ARG A 290 15.21 -1.51 4.44
CA ARG A 290 14.86 -0.54 3.40
C ARG A 290 15.12 -1.14 2.02
N LEU A 291 14.14 -1.03 1.13
CA LEU A 291 14.33 -1.12 -0.29
C LEU A 291 14.82 0.24 -0.78
N ALA A 292 16.14 0.36 -0.96
CA ALA A 292 16.76 1.62 -1.35
C ALA A 292 16.59 1.84 -2.85
N GLU A 293 15.51 2.51 -3.27
CA GLU A 293 15.31 2.96 -4.66
C GLU A 293 15.91 4.35 -4.85
N TRP A 294 16.92 4.47 -5.72
CA TRP A 294 17.59 5.74 -5.95
C TRP A 294 16.73 6.66 -6.82
N PRO A 295 16.48 7.92 -6.40
CA PRO A 295 15.62 8.84 -7.15
C PRO A 295 16.24 9.30 -8.48
N TYR A 296 17.55 9.13 -8.67
CA TYR A 296 18.28 9.45 -9.89
C TYR A 296 19.56 8.61 -9.98
N GLY A 297 20.21 8.66 -11.14
CA GLY A 297 21.42 7.91 -11.42
C GLY A 297 21.15 6.50 -11.94
N THR A 298 22.20 5.69 -12.03
CA THR A 298 22.16 4.34 -12.61
C THR A 298 22.18 3.23 -11.55
N ASN A 299 22.16 3.61 -10.27
CA ASN A 299 22.17 2.67 -9.16
C ASN A 299 20.89 1.84 -9.16
N ARG A 300 21.05 0.52 -9.09
CA ARG A 300 19.91 -0.39 -9.00
C ARG A 300 19.33 -0.38 -7.58
N PRO A 301 18.02 -0.56 -7.43
CA PRO A 301 17.43 -0.74 -6.11
C PRO A 301 18.02 -1.94 -5.37
N SER A 302 18.12 -1.85 -4.05
CA SER A 302 18.66 -2.93 -3.22
C SER A 302 17.91 -3.06 -1.90
N LEU A 303 17.51 -4.28 -1.56
CA LEU A 303 16.96 -4.59 -0.24
C LEU A 303 18.11 -4.58 0.76
N THR A 304 18.10 -3.63 1.69
CA THR A 304 19.23 -3.37 2.60
C THR A 304 18.79 -3.51 4.05
N LEU A 305 19.50 -4.36 4.79
CA LEU A 305 19.35 -4.59 6.21
C LEU A 305 20.46 -3.85 6.95
N TYR A 306 20.08 -2.84 7.73
CA TYR A 306 20.99 -2.05 8.56
C TYR A 306 20.94 -2.51 10.01
N VAL A 307 22.07 -2.43 10.70
CA VAL A 307 22.19 -2.59 12.15
C VAL A 307 22.60 -1.26 12.74
N HIS A 308 21.82 -0.77 13.69
CA HIS A 308 22.11 0.47 14.42
C HIS A 308 22.23 0.24 15.92
N GLU A 309 23.06 1.04 16.56
CA GLU A 309 23.07 1.21 18.01
C GLU A 309 22.27 2.46 18.38
N LYS A 310 21.48 2.39 19.45
CA LYS A 310 20.67 3.52 19.91
C LYS A 310 21.56 4.74 20.20
N GLY A 311 21.19 5.89 19.65
CA GLY A 311 21.94 7.14 19.80
C GLY A 311 23.06 7.34 18.78
N ASN A 312 23.37 6.34 17.95
CA ASN A 312 24.33 6.49 16.85
C ASN A 312 23.60 6.88 15.55
N PRO A 313 23.94 8.04 14.94
CA PRO A 313 23.30 8.47 13.69
C PRO A 313 23.69 7.62 12.47
N ARG A 314 24.80 6.86 12.55
CA ARG A 314 25.24 5.98 11.46
C ARG A 314 24.95 4.52 11.79
N ALA A 315 24.64 3.74 10.76
CA ALA A 315 24.57 2.29 10.90
C ALA A 315 25.95 1.74 11.29
N LEU A 316 25.98 0.80 12.23
CA LEU A 316 27.18 0.05 12.59
C LEU A 316 27.68 -0.77 11.41
N SER A 317 26.74 -1.39 10.69
CA SER A 317 26.99 -2.16 9.48
C SER A 317 25.69 -2.37 8.72
N TYR A 318 25.79 -2.89 7.51
CA TYR A 318 24.65 -3.26 6.69
C TYR A 318 25.01 -4.41 5.75
N ALA A 319 23.98 -5.14 5.32
CA ALA A 319 24.05 -6.10 4.24
C ALA A 319 22.96 -5.77 3.22
N TRP A 320 23.16 -6.11 1.95
CA TRP A 320 22.19 -5.86 0.89
C TRP A 320 22.02 -7.09 0.01
N ALA A 321 20.86 -7.15 -0.63
CA ALA A 321 20.46 -8.17 -1.60
C ALA A 321 19.71 -7.50 -2.76
N ASP A 322 19.40 -8.29 -3.79
CA ASP A 322 18.54 -7.84 -4.90
C ASP A 322 17.20 -7.29 -4.39
N GLN A 323 16.63 -6.35 -5.14
CA GLN A 323 15.37 -5.68 -4.80
C GLN A 323 14.21 -6.65 -4.50
N ASP A 324 14.20 -7.81 -5.17
CA ASP A 324 13.14 -8.83 -5.10
C ASP A 324 13.52 -9.98 -4.16
N ALA A 325 14.63 -9.86 -3.43
CA ALA A 325 15.08 -10.89 -2.50
C ALA A 325 14.01 -11.16 -1.42
N THR A 326 13.67 -12.44 -1.26
CA THR A 326 12.75 -12.90 -0.20
C THR A 326 13.46 -13.12 1.13
N ARG A 327 14.77 -12.92 1.19
CA ARG A 327 15.57 -13.05 2.41
C ARG A 327 16.84 -12.21 2.34
N VAL A 328 17.17 -11.58 3.45
CA VAL A 328 18.46 -10.89 3.66
C VAL A 328 18.98 -11.25 5.05
N GLY A 329 20.31 -11.32 5.20
CA GLY A 329 20.94 -11.64 6.47
C GLY A 329 22.25 -10.92 6.64
N ILE A 330 22.69 -10.80 7.90
CA ILE A 330 23.94 -10.15 8.29
C ILE A 330 24.58 -10.93 9.42
N ASN A 331 25.92 -11.01 9.41
CA ASN A 331 26.71 -11.61 10.48
C ASN A 331 27.93 -10.73 10.76
N LEU A 332 27.94 -10.11 11.94
CA LEU A 332 29.02 -9.24 12.45
C LEU A 332 29.91 -9.96 13.46
N ARG A 333 29.82 -11.29 13.56
CA ARG A 333 30.40 -12.16 14.59
C ARG A 333 29.85 -11.98 16.01
N TRP A 334 29.46 -10.76 16.39
CA TRP A 334 28.83 -10.47 17.68
C TRP A 334 27.31 -10.20 17.55
N LEU A 335 26.81 -9.98 16.33
CA LEU A 335 25.38 -9.87 16.04
C LEU A 335 25.09 -10.61 14.74
N GLN A 336 24.03 -11.40 14.73
CA GLN A 336 23.53 -12.06 13.54
C GLN A 336 22.04 -11.78 13.42
N ALA A 337 21.59 -11.55 12.20
CA ALA A 337 20.17 -11.43 11.93
C ALA A 337 19.84 -11.98 10.55
N SER A 338 18.63 -12.48 10.39
CA SER A 338 18.08 -12.80 9.08
C SER A 338 16.61 -12.47 9.04
N CYS A 339 16.23 -11.69 8.03
CA CYS A 339 14.88 -11.27 7.74
C CYS A 339 14.39 -12.00 6.50
N THR A 340 13.23 -12.64 6.58
CA THR A 340 12.60 -13.39 5.49
C THR A 340 11.23 -12.79 5.20
N LEU A 341 10.90 -12.63 3.92
CA LEU A 341 9.61 -12.13 3.45
C LEU A 341 8.51 -12.95 4.12
N ALA A 342 7.61 -12.25 4.78
CA ALA A 342 6.51 -12.85 5.51
C ALA A 342 5.37 -13.23 4.56
N GLY A 343 4.55 -14.17 4.99
CA GLY A 343 3.33 -14.52 4.27
C GLY A 343 2.31 -13.37 4.25
N PRO A 344 1.28 -13.48 3.38
CA PRO A 344 0.24 -12.45 3.26
C PRO A 344 -0.53 -12.19 4.56
N ASP A 345 -0.57 -13.14 5.49
CA ASP A 345 -1.16 -13.03 6.83
C ASP A 345 -0.48 -11.96 7.71
N ARG A 346 0.76 -11.57 7.38
CA ARG A 346 1.55 -10.58 8.11
C ARG A 346 1.51 -9.18 7.49
N THR A 347 0.76 -8.98 6.41
CA THR A 347 0.61 -7.64 5.79
C THR A 347 0.16 -6.58 6.78
N PHE A 348 -0.68 -6.96 7.74
CA PHE A 348 -1.24 -6.05 8.74
C PHE A 348 -0.84 -6.38 10.19
N ARG A 349 -0.11 -7.49 10.45
CA ARG A 349 0.16 -8.02 11.81
C ARG A 349 1.63 -8.07 12.20
#